data_AF-A0A842KWA8-F1
#
_entry.id   AF-A0A842KWA8-F1
#
_cell.length_a   1.000
_cell.length_b   1.000
_cell.length_c   1.000
_cell.angle_alpha   90.00
_cell.angle_beta   90.00
_cell.angle_gamma   90.00
#
_symmetry.space_group_name_H-M   'P 1'
#
loop_
_entity.id
_entity.type
_entity.pdbx_description
1 polymer ?
#
loop_
_entity_poly.entity_id
_entity_poly.type
_entity_poly.pdbx_seq_one_letter_code
_entity_poly.pdbx_strand_id
1 'polypeptide(L)'
;MSWRTPWGIITSILVHHDIEHFLLNFQAMMTFLLFYILLNIINQEIKSCRLSFYFSPFISAILANVFSLLIFPNYTSLGASGVYSAMEGYDFALALTFLITKFKNIKSLSELNKKINAIIFNSFTMMYIFLDILFSPTYSRGSSYNSFVHWISFFINFIATATILGEELLINLLFFCSSLTIFLIRYVIKCSYYLKTIQA
;
A
#
# COMPACT_ATOMS: atom_id res chain seq x y z
N MET A 1 20.01 13.75 -6.86
CA MET A 1 20.44 12.49 -6.22
C MET A 1 21.07 11.63 -7.29
N SER A 2 22.19 11.00 -6.96
CA SER A 2 22.85 10.07 -7.89
C SER A 2 23.25 8.81 -7.13
N TRP A 3 23.44 7.74 -7.88
CA TRP A 3 24.09 6.49 -7.47
C TRP A 3 25.39 6.66 -6.70
N ARG A 4 26.07 7.77 -6.98
CA ARG A 4 27.39 8.10 -6.41
C ARG A 4 27.27 8.63 -4.98
N THR A 5 26.05 8.90 -4.51
CA THR A 5 25.76 9.36 -3.14
C THR A 5 24.71 8.45 -2.49
N PRO A 6 25.06 7.23 -2.04
CA PRO A 6 24.13 6.28 -1.43
C PRO A 6 23.39 6.87 -0.22
N TRP A 7 24.09 7.70 0.57
CA TRP A 7 23.47 8.43 1.68
C TRP A 7 22.33 9.35 1.23
N GLY A 8 22.46 9.95 0.05
CA GLY A 8 21.41 10.80 -0.52
C GLY A 8 20.10 10.03 -0.77
N ILE A 9 20.16 8.73 -1.07
CA ILE A 9 18.97 7.88 -1.28
C ILE A 9 18.24 7.62 0.05
N ILE A 10 19.00 7.45 1.14
CA ILE A 10 18.44 7.17 2.47
C ILE A 10 17.88 8.45 3.07
N THR A 11 18.64 9.55 3.00
CA THR A 11 18.23 10.82 3.60
C THR A 11 17.16 11.55 2.79
N SER A 12 16.92 11.16 1.54
CA SER A 12 15.89 11.78 0.68
C SER A 12 14.50 11.77 1.29
N ILE A 13 14.21 10.72 2.04
CA ILE A 13 12.94 10.49 2.75
C ILE A 13 12.65 11.62 3.75
N LEU A 14 13.69 12.26 4.28
CA LEU A 14 13.58 13.32 5.28
C LEU A 14 13.52 14.72 4.64
N VAL A 15 13.85 14.86 3.36
CA VAL A 15 13.94 16.15 2.67
C VAL A 15 12.62 16.45 1.97
N HIS A 16 12.02 17.60 2.26
CA HIS A 16 10.74 18.02 1.69
C HIS A 16 10.90 19.34 0.93
N HIS A 17 10.10 19.53 -0.12
CA HIS A 17 10.13 20.73 -0.95
C HIS A 17 9.64 21.97 -0.18
N ASP A 18 8.60 21.79 0.63
CA ASP A 18 7.95 22.82 1.40
C ASP A 18 7.24 22.20 2.62
N ILE A 19 6.70 23.07 3.47
CA ILE A 19 6.02 22.67 4.71
C ILE A 19 4.70 21.93 4.44
N GLU A 20 3.99 22.27 3.37
CA GLU A 20 2.72 21.65 3.02
C GLU A 20 2.93 20.19 2.62
N HIS A 21 3.90 19.92 1.76
CA HIS A 21 4.30 18.58 1.37
C HIS A 21 4.76 17.74 2.57
N PHE A 22 5.51 18.34 3.51
CA PHE A 22 5.87 17.67 4.77
C PHE A 22 4.63 17.31 5.60
N LEU A 23 3.71 18.25 5.80
CA LEU A 23 2.51 18.02 6.62
C LEU A 23 1.60 16.95 6.01
N LEU A 24 1.44 16.93 4.68
CA LEU A 24 0.66 15.90 3.99
C LEU A 24 1.27 14.51 4.17
N ASN A 25 2.60 14.37 3.99
CA ASN A 25 3.28 13.10 4.21
C ASN A 25 3.17 12.64 5.67
N PHE A 26 3.36 13.57 6.62
CA PHE A 26 3.23 13.26 8.04
C PHE A 26 1.82 12.81 8.41
N GLN A 27 0.79 13.52 7.93
CA GLN A 27 -0.61 13.15 8.13
C GLN A 27 -0.92 11.76 7.56
N ALA A 28 -0.44 11.44 6.35
CA ALA A 28 -0.61 10.12 5.76
C ALA A 28 0.06 9.04 6.63
N MET A 29 1.32 9.25 7.04
CA MET A 29 2.03 8.32 7.93
C MET A 29 1.29 8.11 9.26
N MET A 30 0.77 9.16 9.89
CA MET A 30 -0.01 9.03 11.13
C MET A 30 -1.33 8.28 10.91
N THR A 31 -1.95 8.44 9.74
CA THR A 31 -3.19 7.73 9.37
C THR A 31 -2.94 6.22 9.25
N PHE A 32 -1.89 5.81 8.55
CA PHE A 32 -1.53 4.40 8.42
C PHE A 32 -0.96 3.81 9.72
N LEU A 33 -0.25 4.60 10.53
CA LEU A 33 0.08 4.18 11.90
C LEU A 33 -1.18 3.88 12.73
N LEU A 34 -2.22 4.71 12.60
CA LEU A 34 -3.47 4.49 13.29
C LEU A 34 -4.19 3.23 12.78
N PHE A 35 -4.23 3.01 11.46
CA PHE A 35 -4.79 1.77 10.91
C PHE A 35 -4.03 0.54 11.39
N TYR A 36 -2.70 0.54 11.34
CA TYR A 36 -1.89 -0.52 11.92
C TYR A 36 -2.28 -0.82 13.39
N ILE A 37 -2.35 0.21 14.23
CA ILE A 37 -2.70 0.06 15.65
C ILE A 37 -4.10 -0.54 15.79
N LEU A 38 -5.09 0.02 15.10
CA LEU A 38 -6.48 -0.42 15.19
C LEU A 38 -6.68 -1.83 14.61
N LEU A 39 -6.02 -2.17 13.51
CA LEU A 39 -6.01 -3.52 12.93
C LEU A 39 -5.52 -4.52 13.99
N ASN A 40 -4.42 -4.23 14.67
CA ASN A 40 -3.89 -5.14 15.68
C ASN A 40 -4.78 -5.24 16.94
N ILE A 41 -5.36 -4.13 17.40
CA ILE A 41 -6.26 -4.11 18.57
C ILE A 41 -7.55 -4.88 18.28
N ILE A 42 -8.24 -4.55 17.18
CA ILE A 42 -9.54 -5.13 16.81
C ILE A 42 -9.40 -6.62 16.48
N ASN A 43 -8.29 -7.01 15.85
CA ASN A 43 -8.05 -8.40 15.49
C ASN A 43 -7.44 -9.23 16.63
N GLN A 44 -6.99 -8.59 17.73
CA GLN A 44 -6.31 -9.20 18.89
C GLN A 44 -4.94 -9.85 18.57
N GLU A 45 -4.26 -9.39 17.50
CA GLU A 45 -3.06 -10.03 16.91
C GLU A 45 -1.76 -9.26 17.21
N ILE A 46 -1.65 -8.68 18.41
CA ILE A 46 -0.65 -7.66 18.76
C ILE A 46 0.82 -8.13 18.73
N LYS A 47 1.11 -9.45 18.68
CA LYS A 47 2.42 -9.99 19.09
C LYS A 47 3.46 -10.25 17.99
N SER A 48 3.08 -10.54 16.75
CA SER A 48 4.06 -11.02 15.74
C SER A 48 4.65 -9.94 14.82
N CYS A 49 4.01 -8.77 14.72
CA CYS A 49 4.25 -7.83 13.60
C CYS A 49 4.82 -6.46 14.00
N ARG A 50 5.26 -6.26 15.25
CA ARG A 50 5.69 -4.92 15.73
C ARG A 50 6.96 -4.42 15.08
N LEU A 51 8.01 -5.24 15.03
CA LEU A 51 9.30 -4.81 14.49
C LEU A 51 9.28 -4.68 12.97
N SER A 52 8.52 -5.52 12.27
CA SER A 52 8.41 -5.43 10.82
C SER A 52 7.75 -4.11 10.39
N PHE A 53 6.68 -3.67 11.06
CA PHE A 53 6.02 -2.41 10.74
C PHE A 53 6.93 -1.18 10.86
N TYR A 54 7.83 -1.14 11.86
CA TYR A 54 8.68 0.03 12.04
C TYR A 54 9.77 0.17 10.99
N PHE A 55 10.32 -0.94 10.48
CA PHE A 55 11.48 -0.89 9.58
C PHE A 55 11.14 -1.22 8.13
N SER A 56 10.17 -2.10 7.88
CA SER A 56 9.87 -2.57 6.53
C SER A 56 9.36 -1.47 5.59
N PRO A 57 8.57 -0.47 6.03
CA PRO A 57 8.16 0.62 5.14
C PRO A 57 9.34 1.48 4.69
N PHE A 58 10.27 1.79 5.60
CA PHE A 58 11.48 2.54 5.27
C PHE A 58 12.38 1.76 4.31
N ILE A 59 12.62 0.48 4.58
CA ILE A 59 13.42 -0.38 3.70
C ILE A 59 12.77 -0.46 2.32
N SER A 60 11.45 -0.63 2.25
CA SER A 60 10.71 -0.71 0.99
C SER A 60 10.80 0.58 0.18
N ALA A 61 10.67 1.74 0.84
CA ALA A 61 10.83 3.04 0.19
C ALA A 61 12.27 3.28 -0.32
N ILE A 62 13.28 2.88 0.46
CA ILE A 62 14.69 2.94 0.03
C ILE A 62 14.90 2.06 -1.20
N LEU A 63 14.42 0.82 -1.18
CA LEU A 63 14.52 -0.10 -2.32
C LEU A 63 13.79 0.46 -3.53
N ALA A 64 12.57 0.99 -3.37
CA ALA A 64 11.83 1.62 -4.46
C ALA A 64 12.59 2.81 -5.07
N ASN A 65 13.23 3.64 -4.24
CA ASN A 65 14.09 4.72 -4.72
C ASN A 65 15.29 4.17 -5.50
N VAL A 66 15.97 3.13 -5.01
CA VAL A 66 17.07 2.46 -5.74
C VAL A 66 16.60 1.93 -7.09
N PHE A 67 15.48 1.22 -7.13
CA PHE A 67 14.88 0.72 -8.37
C PHE A 67 14.50 1.85 -9.33
N SER A 68 13.91 2.93 -8.81
CA SER A 68 13.49 4.06 -9.62
C SER A 68 14.66 4.77 -10.30
N LEU A 69 15.79 4.91 -9.59
CA LEU A 69 16.97 5.51 -10.17
C LEU A 69 17.46 4.66 -11.35
N LEU A 70 17.27 3.31 -11.33
CA LEU A 70 17.84 2.40 -12.36
C LEU A 70 17.15 2.62 -13.70
N ILE A 71 15.90 3.03 -13.63
CA ILE A 71 15.03 3.31 -14.77
C ILE A 71 15.09 4.80 -15.13
N PHE A 72 15.21 5.67 -14.13
CA PHE A 72 15.12 7.13 -14.26
C PHE A 72 16.31 7.83 -13.59
N PRO A 73 17.55 7.69 -14.10
CA PRO A 73 18.78 8.10 -13.42
C PRO A 73 18.94 9.61 -13.25
N ASN A 74 18.20 10.42 -14.01
CA ASN A 74 18.24 11.88 -13.97
C ASN A 74 17.16 12.50 -13.06
N TYR A 75 16.31 11.68 -12.45
CA TYR A 75 15.23 12.15 -11.58
C TYR A 75 15.63 12.06 -10.11
N THR A 76 15.10 12.98 -9.32
CA THR A 76 15.35 13.04 -7.88
C THR A 76 14.05 12.86 -7.13
N SER A 77 13.93 11.77 -6.36
CA SER A 77 12.86 11.56 -5.39
C SER A 77 13.21 12.25 -4.09
N LEU A 78 12.28 13.05 -3.57
CA LEU A 78 12.39 13.74 -2.28
C LEU A 78 11.08 13.53 -1.53
N GLY A 79 11.18 13.37 -0.21
CA GLY A 79 10.05 13.29 0.70
C GLY A 79 9.75 11.87 1.17
N ALA A 80 8.93 11.81 2.22
CA ALA A 80 8.53 10.56 2.86
C ALA A 80 7.39 9.81 2.16
N SER A 81 7.02 10.22 0.94
CA SER A 81 5.83 9.70 0.29
C SER A 81 5.91 8.22 -0.07
N GLY A 82 7.09 7.74 -0.47
CA GLY A 82 7.36 6.31 -0.63
C GLY A 82 7.22 5.51 0.68
N VAL A 83 7.48 6.13 1.84
CA VAL A 83 7.33 5.46 3.14
C VAL A 83 5.86 5.25 3.46
N TYR A 84 5.00 6.27 3.31
CA TYR A 84 3.58 6.06 3.59
C TYR A 84 2.94 5.12 2.55
N SER A 85 3.34 5.15 1.28
CA SER A 85 2.88 4.14 0.29
C SER A 85 3.30 2.72 0.68
N ALA A 86 4.48 2.56 1.29
CA ALA A 86 4.85 1.28 1.86
C ALA A 86 4.00 0.92 3.10
N MET A 87 3.64 1.88 3.96
CA MET A 87 2.72 1.65 5.08
C MET A 87 1.32 1.23 4.59
N GLU A 88 0.82 1.84 3.51
CA GLU A 88 -0.41 1.43 2.81
C GLU A 88 -0.35 -0.04 2.41
N GLY A 89 0.75 -0.46 1.76
CA GLY A 89 0.96 -1.85 1.37
C GLY A 89 0.97 -2.81 2.56
N TYR A 90 1.56 -2.39 3.67
CA TYR A 90 1.59 -3.16 4.91
C TYR A 90 0.20 -3.35 5.51
N ASP A 91 -0.55 -2.25 5.70
CA ASP A 91 -1.88 -2.27 6.29
C ASP A 91 -2.87 -3.03 5.40
N PHE A 92 -2.74 -2.90 4.08
CA PHE A 92 -3.53 -3.67 3.14
C PHE A 92 -3.25 -5.17 3.26
N ALA A 93 -1.98 -5.58 3.36
CA ALA A 93 -1.62 -6.98 3.60
C ALA A 93 -2.22 -7.50 4.90
N LEU A 94 -2.06 -6.77 6.01
CA LEU A 94 -2.62 -7.15 7.30
C LEU A 94 -4.14 -7.28 7.26
N ALA A 95 -4.83 -6.26 6.74
CA ALA A 95 -6.28 -6.25 6.67
C ALA A 95 -6.79 -7.43 5.84
N LEU A 96 -6.17 -7.71 4.69
CA LEU A 96 -6.49 -8.85 3.84
C LEU A 96 -6.25 -10.19 4.57
N THR A 97 -5.10 -10.36 5.24
CA THR A 97 -4.80 -11.57 6.00
C THR A 97 -5.83 -11.81 7.09
N PHE A 98 -6.09 -10.80 7.91
CA PHE A 98 -7.04 -10.94 9.02
C PHE A 98 -8.45 -11.20 8.52
N LEU A 99 -8.85 -10.59 7.41
CA LEU A 99 -10.14 -10.85 6.78
C LEU A 99 -10.26 -12.31 6.33
N ILE A 100 -9.29 -12.82 5.57
CA ILE A 100 -9.27 -14.22 5.08
C ILE A 100 -9.30 -15.19 6.26
N THR A 101 -8.43 -15.00 7.25
CA THR A 101 -8.34 -15.89 8.42
C THR A 101 -9.63 -15.89 9.23
N LYS A 102 -10.30 -14.74 9.37
CA LYS A 102 -11.58 -14.70 10.10
C LYS A 102 -12.69 -15.42 9.34
N PHE A 103 -12.80 -15.23 8.03
CA PHE A 103 -13.79 -15.93 7.21
C PHE A 103 -13.59 -17.45 7.19
N LYS A 104 -12.35 -17.93 7.04
CA LYS A 104 -12.03 -19.37 7.09
C LYS A 104 -12.45 -20.03 8.40
N ASN A 105 -12.41 -19.28 9.50
CA ASN A 105 -12.69 -19.76 10.84
C ASN A 105 -14.13 -19.50 11.30
N ILE A 106 -15.07 -19.17 10.40
CA ILE A 106 -16.49 -19.05 10.74
C ILE A 106 -17.19 -20.38 10.43
N LYS A 107 -17.69 -21.04 11.48
CA LYS A 107 -18.47 -22.28 11.40
C LYS A 107 -19.92 -22.10 11.84
N SER A 108 -20.26 -20.98 12.47
CA SER A 108 -21.60 -20.69 12.96
C SER A 108 -21.94 -19.19 12.96
N LEU A 109 -23.23 -18.86 13.03
CA LEU A 109 -23.72 -17.47 13.13
C LEU A 109 -23.24 -16.78 14.42
N SER A 110 -23.13 -17.53 15.52
CA SER A 110 -22.59 -17.00 16.79
C SER A 110 -21.14 -16.56 16.66
N GLU A 111 -20.31 -17.32 15.94
CA GLU A 111 -18.93 -16.93 15.64
C GLU A 111 -18.84 -15.74 14.70
N LEU A 112 -19.71 -15.65 13.70
CA LEU A 112 -19.81 -14.48 12.83
C LEU A 112 -20.10 -13.22 13.64
N ASN A 113 -21.11 -13.25 14.52
CA ASN A 113 -21.48 -12.11 15.36
C ASN A 113 -20.33 -11.66 16.28
N LYS A 114 -19.50 -12.58 16.78
CA LYS A 114 -18.31 -12.24 17.58
C LYS A 114 -17.20 -11.58 16.75
N LYS A 115 -17.14 -11.84 15.44
CA LYS A 115 -16.06 -11.38 14.53
C LYS A 115 -16.49 -10.23 13.62
N ILE A 116 -17.77 -9.87 13.59
CA ILE A 116 -18.34 -8.97 12.59
C ILE A 116 -17.67 -7.59 12.58
N ASN A 117 -17.40 -7.01 13.75
CA ASN A 117 -16.74 -5.71 13.84
C ASN A 117 -15.34 -5.72 13.23
N ALA A 118 -14.60 -6.81 13.43
CA ALA A 118 -13.28 -6.96 12.84
C ALA A 118 -13.33 -7.17 11.32
N ILE A 119 -14.32 -7.93 10.83
CA ILE A 119 -14.56 -8.11 9.39
C ILE A 119 -14.92 -6.78 8.73
N ILE A 120 -15.81 -6.00 9.34
CA ILE A 120 -16.22 -4.68 8.86
C ILE A 120 -15.02 -3.74 8.84
N PHE A 121 -14.24 -3.69 9.93
CA PHE A 121 -13.08 -2.81 10.02
C PHE A 121 -12.00 -3.17 8.99
N ASN A 122 -11.64 -4.45 8.85
CA ASN A 122 -10.65 -4.88 7.86
C ASN A 122 -11.13 -4.58 6.42
N SER A 123 -12.41 -4.83 6.13
CA SER A 123 -13.02 -4.48 4.82
C SER A 123 -13.00 -2.98 4.56
N PHE A 124 -13.28 -2.17 5.59
CA PHE A 124 -13.23 -0.72 5.51
C PHE A 124 -11.80 -0.23 5.24
N THR A 125 -10.79 -0.73 5.97
CA THR A 125 -9.39 -0.36 5.74
C THR A 125 -8.94 -0.73 4.33
N MET A 126 -9.28 -1.94 3.85
CA MET A 126 -8.98 -2.33 2.47
C MET A 126 -9.66 -1.43 1.44
N MET A 127 -10.94 -1.10 1.65
CA MET A 127 -11.69 -0.21 0.76
C MET A 127 -11.10 1.21 0.77
N TYR A 128 -10.77 1.74 1.94
CA TYR A 128 -10.12 3.05 2.08
C TYR A 128 -8.82 3.10 1.28
N ILE A 129 -7.92 2.14 1.48
CA ILE A 129 -6.63 2.09 0.76
C ILE A 129 -6.85 1.92 -0.74
N PHE A 130 -7.81 1.07 -1.14
CA PHE A 130 -8.15 0.88 -2.55
C PHE A 130 -8.65 2.18 -3.20
N LEU A 131 -9.52 2.93 -2.51
CA LEU A 131 -10.02 4.23 -2.98
C LEU A 131 -8.90 5.27 -3.02
N ASP A 132 -8.02 5.29 -2.01
CA ASP A 132 -6.85 6.18 -2.02
C ASP A 132 -5.96 5.90 -3.23
N ILE A 133 -5.62 4.64 -3.50
CA ILE A 133 -4.83 4.25 -4.68
C ILE A 133 -5.52 4.69 -5.99
N LEU A 134 -6.83 4.54 -6.10
CA LEU A 134 -7.57 4.90 -7.32
C LEU A 134 -7.68 6.40 -7.56
N PHE A 135 -7.89 7.19 -6.49
CA PHE A 135 -8.25 8.60 -6.60
C PHE A 135 -7.14 9.56 -6.19
N SER A 136 -6.10 9.07 -5.51
CA SER A 136 -5.03 9.92 -5.02
C SER A 136 -4.19 10.47 -6.19
N PRO A 137 -3.96 11.80 -6.23
CA PRO A 137 -3.06 12.43 -7.20
C PRO A 137 -1.65 11.83 -7.16
N THR A 138 -1.24 11.32 -6.00
CA THR A 138 0.03 10.62 -5.76
C THR A 138 0.27 9.46 -6.71
N TYR A 139 -0.78 8.73 -7.09
CA TYR A 139 -0.69 7.57 -7.99
C TYR A 139 -1.04 7.92 -9.45
N SER A 140 -1.85 8.97 -9.66
CA SER A 140 -2.48 9.26 -10.96
C SER A 140 -2.04 10.56 -11.66
N ARG A 141 -1.55 11.56 -10.91
CA ARG A 141 -1.25 12.92 -11.40
C ARG A 141 0.15 13.44 -11.05
N GLY A 142 0.91 12.71 -10.23
CA GLY A 142 2.32 13.01 -9.98
C GLY A 142 3.18 12.89 -11.25
N SER A 143 4.43 13.35 -11.18
CA SER A 143 5.41 12.98 -12.21
C SER A 143 5.43 11.45 -12.34
N SER A 144 5.48 10.92 -13.57
CA SER A 144 5.45 9.46 -13.80
C SER A 144 6.48 8.71 -12.97
N TYR A 145 7.59 9.39 -12.64
CA TYR A 145 8.61 8.95 -11.71
C TYR A 145 8.11 8.78 -10.26
N ASN A 146 7.45 9.80 -9.69
CA ASN A 146 6.96 9.73 -8.31
C ASN A 146 5.87 8.66 -8.15
N SER A 147 4.92 8.60 -9.10
CA SER A 147 3.89 7.54 -9.09
C SER A 147 4.52 6.14 -9.15
N PHE A 148 5.58 5.96 -9.93
CA PHE A 148 6.32 4.69 -9.99
C PHE A 148 6.93 4.32 -8.63
N VAL A 149 7.61 5.26 -7.96
CA VAL A 149 8.19 5.02 -6.62
C VAL A 149 7.13 4.61 -5.62
N HIS A 150 5.96 5.26 -5.61
CA HIS A 150 4.85 4.92 -4.71
C HIS A 150 4.34 3.50 -4.95
N TRP A 151 4.07 3.13 -6.21
CA TRP A 151 3.63 1.78 -6.56
C TRP A 151 4.64 0.71 -6.16
N ILE A 152 5.93 0.93 -6.45
CA ILE A 152 6.97 -0.04 -6.08
C ILE A 152 7.10 -0.15 -4.56
N SER A 153 7.05 0.97 -3.84
CA SER A 153 7.09 0.97 -2.36
C SER A 153 5.92 0.19 -1.76
N PHE A 154 4.71 0.44 -2.27
CA PHE A 154 3.50 -0.29 -1.90
C PHE A 154 3.67 -1.79 -2.14
N PHE A 155 4.01 -2.20 -3.37
CA PHE A 155 4.08 -3.62 -3.72
C PHE A 155 5.18 -4.38 -3.00
N ILE A 156 6.38 -3.78 -2.83
CA ILE A 156 7.47 -4.42 -2.08
C ILE A 156 6.99 -4.73 -0.66
N ASN A 157 6.40 -3.75 0.04
CA ASN A 157 6.04 -3.94 1.43
C ASN A 157 4.79 -4.82 1.59
N PHE A 158 3.82 -4.69 0.68
CA PHE A 158 2.65 -5.56 0.62
C PHE A 158 3.05 -7.02 0.46
N ILE A 159 3.91 -7.34 -0.52
CA ILE A 159 4.37 -8.71 -0.77
C ILE A 159 5.21 -9.21 0.42
N ALA A 160 6.16 -8.42 0.91
CA ALA A 160 7.00 -8.82 2.05
C ALA A 160 6.15 -9.13 3.28
N THR A 161 5.16 -8.28 3.59
CA THR A 161 4.25 -8.47 4.72
C THR A 161 3.36 -9.68 4.50
N ALA A 162 2.79 -9.84 3.31
CA ALA A 162 2.00 -10.99 2.93
C ALA A 162 2.75 -12.32 3.11
N THR A 163 4.01 -12.38 2.67
CA THR A 163 4.88 -13.55 2.81
C THR A 163 5.18 -13.88 4.28
N ILE A 164 5.46 -12.86 5.10
CA ILE A 164 5.70 -13.04 6.54
C ILE A 164 4.44 -13.58 7.26
N LEU A 165 3.26 -13.14 6.82
CA LEU A 165 1.98 -13.52 7.41
C LEU A 165 1.47 -14.90 6.97
N GLY A 166 1.99 -15.49 5.88
CA GLY A 166 1.78 -16.90 5.53
C GLY A 166 1.75 -17.23 4.03
N GLU A 167 2.16 -18.45 3.68
CA GLU A 167 2.23 -18.95 2.28
C GLU A 167 0.87 -19.01 1.58
N GLU A 168 -0.20 -19.36 2.31
CA GLU A 168 -1.56 -19.39 1.74
C GLU A 168 -2.03 -17.99 1.31
N LEU A 169 -1.51 -16.93 1.92
CA LEU A 169 -1.88 -15.57 1.55
C LEU A 169 -1.32 -15.21 0.17
N LEU A 170 -0.10 -15.64 -0.16
CA LEU A 170 0.52 -15.40 -1.46
C LEU A 170 -0.30 -16.02 -2.61
N ILE A 171 -0.84 -17.22 -2.39
CA ILE A 171 -1.72 -17.91 -3.35
C ILE A 171 -3.05 -17.15 -3.51
N ASN A 172 -3.66 -16.72 -2.40
CA ASN A 172 -4.89 -15.93 -2.43
C ASN A 172 -4.65 -14.52 -3.02
N LEU A 173 -3.47 -13.94 -2.83
CA LEU A 173 -3.00 -12.70 -3.45
C LEU A 173 -2.93 -12.85 -4.96
N LEU A 174 -2.31 -13.92 -5.48
CA LEU A 174 -2.21 -14.19 -6.91
C LEU A 174 -3.60 -14.31 -7.54
N PHE A 175 -4.55 -14.91 -6.82
CA PHE A 175 -5.96 -14.96 -7.24
C PHE A 175 -6.66 -13.59 -7.20
N PHE A 176 -6.45 -12.80 -6.15
CA PHE A 176 -7.04 -11.46 -6.04
C PHE A 176 -6.45 -10.50 -7.07
N CYS A 177 -5.13 -10.47 -7.24
CA CYS A 177 -4.43 -9.64 -8.21
C CYS A 177 -4.78 -10.01 -9.65
N SER A 178 -4.93 -11.31 -9.98
CA SER A 178 -5.42 -11.71 -11.31
C SER A 178 -6.86 -11.25 -11.55
N SER A 179 -7.73 -11.38 -10.54
CA SER A 179 -9.13 -10.91 -10.61
C SER A 179 -9.23 -9.38 -10.75
N LEU A 180 -8.43 -8.63 -9.99
CA LEU A 180 -8.38 -7.18 -10.04
C LEU A 180 -7.74 -6.67 -11.34
N THR A 181 -6.70 -7.33 -11.84
CA THR A 181 -6.09 -7.02 -13.15
C THR A 181 -7.10 -7.22 -14.27
N ILE A 182 -7.87 -8.32 -14.25
CA ILE A 182 -8.95 -8.56 -15.23
C ILE A 182 -10.02 -7.47 -15.12
N PHE A 183 -10.40 -7.06 -13.91
CA PHE A 183 -11.37 -6.00 -13.69
C PHE A 183 -10.88 -4.64 -14.21
N LEU A 184 -9.64 -4.25 -13.90
CA LEU A 184 -9.03 -3.00 -14.34
C LEU A 184 -8.84 -2.96 -15.86
N ILE A 185 -8.43 -4.06 -16.49
CA ILE A 185 -8.35 -4.18 -17.95
C ILE A 185 -9.74 -3.98 -18.57
N ARG A 186 -10.79 -4.63 -18.02
CA ARG A 186 -12.17 -4.46 -18.50
C ARG A 186 -12.66 -3.02 -18.33
N TYR A 187 -12.33 -2.38 -17.21
CA TYR A 187 -12.70 -0.99 -16.94
C TYR A 187 -12.02 -0.03 -17.92
N VAL A 188 -10.71 -0.17 -18.14
CA VAL A 188 -9.94 0.64 -19.10
C VAL A 188 -10.47 0.45 -20.53
N ILE A 189 -10.77 -0.78 -20.95
CA ILE A 189 -11.40 -1.06 -22.25
C ILE A 189 -12.77 -0.36 -22.36
N LYS A 190 -13.59 -0.40 -21.31
CA LYS A 190 -14.92 0.23 -21.32
C LYS A 190 -14.83 1.75 -21.38
N CYS A 191 -13.92 2.36 -20.62
CA CYS A 191 -13.68 3.81 -20.65
C CYS A 191 -13.12 4.27 -22.00
N SER A 192 -12.21 3.50 -22.61
CA SER A 192 -11.66 3.84 -23.93
C SER A 192 -12.67 3.69 -25.06
N TYR A 193 -13.62 2.75 -24.96
CA TYR A 193 -14.80 2.71 -25.85
C TYR A 193 -15.70 3.93 -25.69
N TYR A 194 -16.01 4.32 -24.44
CA TYR A 194 -16.87 5.46 -24.14
C TYR A 194 -16.28 6.79 -24.64
N LEU A 195 -14.97 6.96 -24.49
CA LEU A 195 -14.25 8.15 -24.98
C LEU A 195 -14.23 8.21 -26.52
N LYS A 196 -14.13 7.08 -27.21
CA LYS A 196 -14.22 7.03 -28.68
C LYS A 196 -15.62 7.37 -29.20
N THR A 197 -16.68 6.99 -28.49
CA THR A 197 -18.07 7.31 -28.87
C THR A 197 -18.47 8.76 -28.59
N ILE A 198 -17.77 9.46 -27.69
CA ILE A 198 -18.02 10.88 -27.40
C ILE A 198 -17.26 11.79 -28.39
N GLN A 199 -16.21 11.27 -29.02
CA GLN A 199 -15.37 12.00 -29.99
C GLN A 199 -15.78 11.79 -31.46
N ALA A 200 -16.81 10.99 -31.73
CA ALA A 200 -17.38 10.73 -33.06
C ALA A 200 -18.75 11.39 -33.18
#